data_AF-A0A954ZMG7-F1
#
_entry.id   AF-A0A954ZMG7-F1
#
_cell.length_a   1.000
_cell.length_b   1.000
_cell.length_c   1.000
_cell.angle_alpha   90.00
_cell.angle_beta   90.00
_cell.angle_gamma   90.00
#
_symmetry.space_group_name_H-M   'P 1'
#
loop_
_entity.id
_entity.type
_entity.pdbx_description
1 polymer ?
#
loop_
_entity_poly.entity_id
_entity_poly.type
_entity_poly.pdbx_seq_one_letter_code
_entity_poly.pdbx_strand_id
1 'polypeptide(L)'
;MTAATNGSPTGMLPHHLRELRASGLTNETIEQAGIHSETKRDRLACILNRKSWPREYGNAIVFPFRDATGGVVLHRVKPDSPAQRNGKPVKYLSPTGSTVRLYVPPAVRGKLLDAGIELLITEG
;
A
#
# COMPACT_ATOMS: atom_id res chain seq x y z
N MET A 1 -16.25 -18.09 -12.23
CA MET A 1 -14.80 -18.33 -12.44
C MET A 1 -14.38 -17.58 -13.69
N THR A 2 -13.90 -16.34 -13.54
CA THR A 2 -13.38 -15.54 -14.66
C THR A 2 -11.85 -15.58 -14.59
N ALA A 3 -11.24 -15.89 -15.72
CA ALA A 3 -9.81 -16.08 -15.87
C ALA A 3 -9.03 -14.82 -15.47
N ALA A 4 -8.06 -14.97 -14.58
CA ALA A 4 -7.12 -13.90 -14.23
C ALA A 4 -6.27 -13.57 -15.46
N THR A 5 -6.32 -12.32 -15.89
CA THR A 5 -5.49 -11.76 -16.95
C THR A 5 -4.00 -11.93 -16.60
N ASN A 6 -3.28 -12.69 -17.43
CA ASN A 6 -1.86 -13.04 -17.30
C ASN A 6 -0.88 -11.85 -17.50
N GLY A 7 -1.34 -10.60 -17.39
CA GLY A 7 -0.50 -9.40 -17.47
C GLY A 7 0.04 -8.99 -16.10
N SER A 8 1.23 -8.40 -16.05
CA SER A 8 1.69 -7.68 -14.85
C SER A 8 0.92 -6.36 -14.73
N PRO A 9 0.40 -5.99 -13.55
CA PRO A 9 -0.20 -4.67 -13.34
C PRO A 9 0.75 -3.55 -13.77
N THR A 10 0.24 -2.56 -14.51
CA THR A 10 1.04 -1.42 -14.97
C THR A 10 1.66 -0.68 -13.78
N GLY A 11 2.97 -0.42 -13.85
CA GLY A 11 3.70 0.29 -12.77
C GLY A 11 4.17 -0.60 -11.62
N MET A 12 4.16 -1.93 -11.78
CA MET A 12 4.73 -2.86 -10.79
C MET A 12 6.09 -3.40 -11.21
N LEU A 13 7.06 -3.37 -10.28
CA LEU A 13 8.33 -4.07 -10.45
C LEU A 13 8.14 -5.58 -10.25
N PRO A 14 8.89 -6.44 -10.98
CA PRO A 14 8.69 -7.90 -10.91
C PRO A 14 8.83 -8.50 -9.51
N HIS A 15 9.78 -8.02 -8.70
CA HIS A 15 9.98 -8.54 -7.35
C HIS A 15 8.87 -8.10 -6.39
N HIS A 16 8.40 -6.86 -6.49
CA HIS A 16 7.23 -6.39 -5.73
C HIS A 16 5.97 -7.18 -6.10
N LEU A 17 5.73 -7.45 -7.39
CA LEU A 17 4.57 -8.24 -7.83
C LEU A 17 4.62 -9.67 -7.26
N ARG A 18 5.81 -10.30 -7.29
CA ARG A 18 6.01 -11.63 -6.70
C ARG A 18 5.75 -11.61 -5.19
N GLU A 19 6.18 -10.58 -4.48
CA GLU A 19 5.92 -10.44 -3.04
C GLU A 19 4.43 -10.29 -2.72
N LEU A 20 3.71 -9.44 -3.47
CA LEU A 20 2.27 -9.25 -3.28
C LEU A 20 1.49 -10.53 -3.59
N ARG A 21 1.86 -11.26 -4.66
CA ARG A 21 1.26 -12.55 -5.00
C ARG A 21 1.54 -13.62 -3.95
N ALA A 22 2.76 -13.66 -3.41
CA ALA A 22 3.10 -14.55 -2.29
C ALA A 22 2.29 -14.23 -1.02
N SER A 23 1.81 -12.99 -0.90
CA SER A 23 0.91 -12.54 0.17
C SER A 23 -0.58 -12.75 -0.16
N GLY A 24 -0.90 -13.41 -1.28
CA GLY A 24 -2.27 -13.75 -1.68
C GLY A 24 -3.01 -12.69 -2.48
N LEU A 25 -2.38 -11.58 -2.87
CA LEU A 25 -3.05 -10.54 -3.66
C LEU A 25 -3.10 -10.92 -5.15
N THR A 26 -4.30 -10.86 -5.73
CA THR A 26 -4.51 -11.00 -7.17
C THR A 26 -4.14 -9.71 -7.90
N ASN A 27 -3.84 -9.80 -9.20
CA ASN A 27 -3.61 -8.63 -10.05
C ASN A 27 -4.78 -7.64 -9.98
N GLU A 28 -6.02 -8.14 -10.06
CA GLU A 28 -7.23 -7.33 -9.95
C GLU A 28 -7.29 -6.58 -8.60
N THR A 29 -6.95 -7.24 -7.50
CA THR A 29 -6.93 -6.60 -6.18
C THR A 29 -5.86 -5.51 -6.10
N ILE A 30 -4.67 -5.77 -6.66
CA ILE A 30 -3.56 -4.79 -6.72
C ILE A 30 -3.99 -3.55 -7.49
N GLU A 31 -4.59 -3.75 -8.68
CA GLU A 31 -5.07 -2.68 -9.55
C GLU A 31 -6.21 -1.88 -8.92
N GLN A 32 -7.25 -2.54 -8.39
CA GLN A 32 -8.37 -1.88 -7.72
C GLN A 32 -7.94 -1.11 -6.47
N ALA A 33 -6.93 -1.60 -5.74
CA ALA A 33 -6.36 -0.91 -4.59
C ALA A 33 -5.46 0.26 -5.00
N GLY A 34 -5.00 0.31 -6.25
CA GLY A 34 -4.01 1.29 -6.73
C GLY A 34 -2.62 1.06 -6.16
N ILE A 35 -2.30 -0.17 -5.75
CA ILE A 35 -0.97 -0.54 -5.24
C ILE A 35 -0.01 -0.50 -6.43
N HIS A 36 1.11 0.19 -6.25
CA HIS A 36 2.11 0.37 -7.30
C HIS A 36 3.52 0.39 -6.74
N SER A 37 4.50 0.26 -7.64
CA SER A 37 5.91 0.48 -7.30
C SER A 37 6.29 1.92 -7.57
N GLU A 38 7.04 2.55 -6.67
CA GLU A 38 7.65 3.85 -6.90
C GLU A 38 9.18 3.71 -6.82
N THR A 39 9.87 4.26 -7.81
CA THR A 39 11.33 4.18 -7.98
C THR A 39 12.01 5.53 -7.80
N LYS A 40 11.24 6.62 -7.83
CA LYS A 40 11.74 7.99 -7.68
C LYS A 40 11.85 8.36 -6.21
N ARG A 41 13.08 8.55 -5.75
CA ARG A 41 13.43 8.83 -4.35
C ARG A 41 12.81 10.14 -3.83
N ASP A 42 12.78 11.18 -4.67
CA ASP A 42 12.13 12.45 -4.38
C ASP A 42 10.62 12.30 -4.19
N ARG A 43 9.97 11.47 -5.01
CA ARG A 43 8.54 11.14 -4.83
C ARG A 43 8.29 10.36 -3.54
N LEU A 44 9.11 9.35 -3.23
CA LEU A 44 8.99 8.59 -1.98
C LEU A 44 9.15 9.47 -0.74
N ALA A 45 10.09 10.43 -0.78
CA ALA A 45 10.26 11.42 0.27
C ALA A 45 9.03 12.33 0.41
N CYS A 46 8.51 12.82 -0.72
CA CYS A 46 7.29 13.65 -0.77
C CYS A 46 6.07 12.91 -0.21
N ILE A 47 5.82 11.67 -0.66
CA ILE A 47 4.73 10.81 -0.18
C ILE A 47 4.77 10.65 1.34
N LEU A 48 5.97 10.47 1.90
CA LEU A 48 6.14 10.29 3.35
C LEU A 48 6.27 11.59 4.13
N ASN A 49 6.12 12.77 3.51
CA ASN A 49 6.36 14.06 4.15
C ASN A 49 7.73 14.08 4.85
N ARG A 50 8.79 13.74 4.11
CA ARG A 50 10.19 13.69 4.56
C ARG A 50 11.08 14.49 3.64
N LYS A 51 12.19 14.98 4.18
CA LYS A 51 13.19 15.73 3.41
C LYS A 51 13.91 14.89 2.36
N SER A 52 14.06 13.59 2.61
CA SER A 52 14.78 12.67 1.73
C SER A 52 14.33 11.23 1.90
N TRP A 53 14.66 10.42 0.89
CA TRP A 53 14.56 8.97 0.90
C TRP A 53 15.98 8.36 0.91
N PRO A 54 16.36 7.62 1.97
CA PRO A 54 17.67 6.98 2.05
C PRO A 54 17.92 6.04 0.86
N ARG A 55 19.16 5.99 0.35
CA ARG A 55 19.47 5.17 -0.85
C ARG A 55 19.34 3.68 -0.53
N GLU A 56 19.73 3.32 0.68
CA GLU A 56 19.68 1.97 1.23
C GLU A 56 18.28 1.40 1.30
N TYR A 57 17.23 2.23 1.27
CA TYR A 57 15.84 1.76 1.29
C TYR A 57 15.40 1.12 -0.04
N GLY A 58 16.09 1.40 -1.15
CA GLY A 58 15.76 0.88 -2.47
C GLY A 58 14.49 1.52 -3.06
N ASN A 59 13.80 0.77 -3.92
CA ASN A 59 12.47 1.16 -4.37
C ASN A 59 11.44 0.82 -3.28
N ALA A 60 10.17 1.10 -3.54
CA ALA A 60 9.13 0.72 -2.58
C ALA A 60 7.80 0.36 -3.22
N ILE A 61 7.02 -0.43 -2.48
CA ILE A 61 5.59 -0.63 -2.73
C ILE A 61 4.82 0.47 -2.02
N VAL A 62 3.93 1.13 -2.76
CA VAL A 62 3.07 2.20 -2.25
C VAL A 62 1.63 1.67 -2.14
N PHE A 63 1.05 1.81 -0.95
CA PHE A 63 -0.30 1.39 -0.61
C PHE A 63 -1.16 2.64 -0.37
N PRO A 64 -2.06 3.01 -1.30
CA PRO A 64 -2.98 4.12 -1.09
C PRO A 64 -4.02 3.78 -0.02
N PHE A 65 -4.22 4.69 0.93
CA PHE A 65 -5.32 4.65 1.88
C PHE A 65 -6.37 5.63 1.40
N ARG A 66 -7.62 5.16 1.34
CA ARG A 66 -8.74 5.93 0.81
C ARG A 66 -9.83 6.07 1.85
N ASP A 67 -10.48 7.22 1.89
CA ASP A 67 -11.67 7.44 2.71
C ASP A 67 -12.92 6.81 2.08
N ALA A 68 -14.08 7.03 2.72
CA ALA A 68 -15.37 6.54 2.26
C ALA A 68 -15.79 7.09 0.88
N THR A 69 -15.30 8.27 0.49
CA THR A 69 -15.55 8.87 -0.84
C THR A 69 -14.66 8.25 -1.93
N GLY A 70 -13.64 7.49 -1.52
CA GLY A 70 -12.62 6.93 -2.41
C GLY A 70 -11.43 7.85 -2.65
N GLY A 71 -11.44 9.06 -2.07
CA GLY A 71 -10.31 9.99 -2.10
C GLY A 71 -9.11 9.42 -1.36
N VAL A 72 -7.91 9.59 -1.92
CA VAL A 72 -6.68 9.14 -1.25
C VAL A 72 -6.34 10.12 -0.13
N VAL A 73 -6.27 9.62 1.10
CA VAL A 73 -6.00 10.42 2.30
C VAL A 73 -4.56 10.29 2.79
N LEU A 74 -3.91 9.17 2.54
CA LEU A 74 -2.47 8.98 2.77
C LEU A 74 -1.97 7.79 1.95
N HIS A 75 -0.67 7.59 1.95
CA HIS A 75 -0.06 6.35 1.48
C HIS A 75 0.78 5.72 2.58
N ARG A 76 0.75 4.40 2.69
CA ARG A 76 1.82 3.64 3.37
C ARG A 76 2.84 3.18 2.35
N VAL A 77 4.11 3.17 2.75
CA VAL A 77 5.22 2.81 1.88
C VAL A 77 5.99 1.65 2.49
N LYS A 78 6.23 0.59 1.72
CA LYS A 78 7.08 -0.54 2.10
C LYS A 78 8.37 -0.52 1.28
N PRO A 79 9.50 -0.09 1.87
CA PRO A 79 10.80 -0.15 1.20
C PRO A 79 11.21 -1.59 0.88
N ASP A 80 12.00 -1.77 -0.19
CA ASP A 80 12.72 -3.03 -0.47
C ASP A 80 13.59 -3.44 0.73
N SER A 81 14.25 -2.44 1.32
CA SER A 81 15.23 -2.62 2.40
C SER A 81 14.86 -1.71 3.60
N PRO A 82 13.92 -2.14 4.46
CA PRO A 82 13.42 -1.31 5.56
C PRO A 82 14.50 -1.10 6.63
N ALA A 83 14.51 0.10 7.23
CA ALA A 83 15.35 0.38 8.39
C ALA A 83 15.03 -0.54 9.57
N GLN A 84 16.05 -0.82 10.38
CA GLN A 84 15.90 -1.51 11.65
C GLN A 84 15.61 -0.49 12.75
N ARG A 85 14.60 -0.79 13.59
CA ARG A 85 14.32 -0.05 14.82
C ARG A 85 14.15 -1.06 15.95
N ASN A 86 14.96 -0.94 16.99
CA ASN A 86 14.98 -1.87 18.12
C ASN A 86 15.13 -3.35 17.67
N GLY A 87 16.01 -3.59 16.69
CA GLY A 87 16.26 -4.92 16.12
C GLY A 87 15.15 -5.50 15.25
N LYS A 88 14.09 -4.72 14.96
CA LYS A 88 12.98 -5.15 14.08
C LYS A 88 12.89 -4.28 12.83
N PRO A 89 12.62 -4.86 11.65
CA PRO A 89 12.46 -4.09 10.42
C PRO A 89 11.18 -3.26 10.47
N VAL A 90 11.29 -1.96 10.21
CA VAL A 90 10.15 -1.05 10.07
C VAL A 90 9.61 -1.18 8.66
N LYS A 91 8.86 -2.27 8.42
CA LYS A 91 8.38 -2.66 7.09
C LYS A 91 7.45 -1.63 6.46
N TYR A 92 6.57 -0.99 7.25
CA TYR A 92 5.57 -0.05 6.74
C TYR A 92 5.82 1.34 7.30
N LEU A 93 6.09 2.28 6.40
CA LEU A 93 6.31 3.68 6.71
C LEU A 93 5.02 4.47 6.44
N SER A 94 4.67 5.37 7.35
CA SER A 94 3.59 6.35 7.17
C SER A 94 4.16 7.77 7.06
N PRO A 95 3.41 8.72 6.49
CA PRO A 95 3.88 10.09 6.38
C PRO A 95 4.12 10.72 7.76
N THR A 96 5.17 11.54 7.88
CA THR A 96 5.47 12.23 9.14
C THR A 96 4.30 13.13 9.54
N GLY A 97 3.83 12.97 10.77
CA GLY A 97 2.70 13.75 11.31
C GLY A 97 1.31 13.24 10.91
N SER A 98 1.21 12.13 10.14
CA SER A 98 -0.10 11.57 9.80
C SER A 98 -0.78 10.94 11.02
N THR A 99 -2.10 11.12 11.11
CA THR A 99 -2.94 10.37 12.05
C THR A 99 -3.13 8.94 11.57
N VAL A 100 -3.43 8.03 12.51
CA VAL A 100 -3.76 6.64 12.16
C VAL A 100 -5.05 6.61 11.32
N ARG A 101 -5.03 5.82 10.26
CA ARG A 101 -6.17 5.59 9.36
C ARG A 101 -6.40 4.09 9.18
N LEU A 102 -7.67 3.69 9.15
CA LEU A 102 -8.07 2.34 8.78
C LEU A 102 -7.73 2.10 7.31
N TYR A 103 -7.15 0.94 7.00
CA TYR A 103 -7.11 0.48 5.62
C TYR A 103 -8.46 -0.14 5.28
N VAL A 104 -9.11 0.36 4.24
CA VAL A 104 -10.39 -0.15 3.75
C VAL A 104 -10.16 -0.78 2.38
N PRO A 105 -10.27 -2.12 2.26
CA PRO A 105 -10.15 -2.80 0.98
C PRO A 105 -11.17 -2.27 -0.03
N PRO A 106 -10.82 -2.15 -1.33
CA PRO A 106 -11.71 -1.62 -2.36
C PRO A 106 -13.10 -2.28 -2.38
N ALA A 107 -13.15 -3.60 -2.24
CA ALA A 107 -14.39 -4.38 -2.27
C ALA A 107 -15.38 -4.06 -1.12
N VAL A 108 -14.90 -3.48 -0.02
CA VAL A 108 -15.72 -3.21 1.17
C VAL A 108 -16.07 -1.72 1.30
N ARG A 109 -15.39 -0.82 0.58
CA ARG A 109 -15.56 0.63 0.75
C ARG A 109 -17.01 1.10 0.61
N GLY A 110 -17.71 0.65 -0.44
CA GLY A 110 -19.11 1.05 -0.68
C GLY A 110 -20.08 0.55 0.39
N LYS A 111 -19.70 -0.49 1.15
CA LYS A 111 -20.51 -1.04 2.23
C LYS A 111 -20.41 -0.22 3.52
N LEU A 112 -19.32 0.54 3.73
CA LEU A 112 -19.10 1.30 4.97
C LEU A 112 -20.15 2.39 5.26
N LEU A 113 -20.97 2.76 4.28
CA LEU A 113 -22.06 3.72 4.48
C LEU A 113 -23.30 3.10 5.14
N ASP A 114 -23.39 1.78 5.16
CA ASP A 114 -24.48 1.05 5.80
C ASP A 114 -24.12 0.76 7.26
N ALA A 115 -24.78 1.43 8.20
CA ALA A 115 -24.55 1.24 9.63
C ALA A 115 -25.09 -0.11 10.16
N GLY A 116 -25.85 -0.85 9.35
CA GLY A 116 -26.41 -2.16 9.71
C GLY A 116 -25.49 -3.35 9.43
N ILE A 117 -24.34 -3.14 8.77
CA ILE A 117 -23.41 -4.23 8.46
C ILE A 117 -22.45 -4.48 9.62
N GLU A 118 -22.15 -5.75 9.87
CA GLU A 118 -21.08 -6.12 10.78
C GLU A 118 -19.71 -5.84 10.16
N LEU A 119 -18.80 -5.29 10.97
CA LEU A 119 -17.42 -5.02 10.59
C LEU A 119 -16.48 -5.98 11.28
N LEU A 120 -15.66 -6.69 10.49
CA LEU A 120 -14.52 -7.43 10.99
C LEU A 120 -13.27 -6.54 10.92
N ILE A 121 -12.70 -6.24 12.08
CA ILE A 121 -11.48 -5.43 12.20
C ILE A 121 -10.32 -6.37 12.56
N THR A 122 -9.23 -6.30 11.79
CA THR A 122 -8.02 -7.09 12.02
C THR A 122 -6.79 -6.18 12.12
N GLU A 123 -5.72 -6.70 12.72
CA GLU A 123 -4.40 -6.09 12.62
C GLU A 123 -3.81 -6.27 11.20
N GLY A 124 -2.89 -5.39 10.80
CA GLY A 124 -2.25 -5.38 9.48
C GLY A 124 -0.96 -4.60 9.40
#